data_AF-A0A8D8C8W3-F1
#
_entry.id   AF-A0A8D8C8W3-F1
#
_cell.length_a   1.000
_cell.length_b   1.000
_cell.length_c   1.000
_cell.angle_alpha   90.00
_cell.angle_beta   90.00
_cell.angle_gamma   90.00
#
_symmetry.space_group_name_H-M   'P 1'
#
loop_
_entity.id
_entity.type
_entity.pdbx_description
1 polymer ?
#
loop_
_entity_poly.entity_id
_entity_poly.type
_entity_poly.pdbx_seq_one_letter_code
_entity_poly.pdbx_strand_id
1 'polypeptide(L)'
;PALNVGRVPRPFCASSSDFFFLFRARRGGTFCQHHWNFNFIETAPPLTSPTTMGSLFRSEEMTLCQLFLQSEAAYACVSELGELGLVQFRDLNPDVNAFQRKFVNEVRRCDEMERKLRYLEKEIKKDGIPMLDTGESPEAPQPREMIDLEATFEKLENELREVNQNAEALKRNFLELTELKHILRKTQVFFDEQEGGMHTTESMTRALITDESRTGKAMGPVQLGFVAGVILRERLPAFERMLWRACRGNVFLRQAVIDSALEDPSNGDKVYKSVFIIFFQGD
;
A
#
# COMPACT_ATOMS: atom_id res chain seq x y z
N PRO A 1 36.41 -23.94 -30.24
CA PRO A 1 36.53 -23.12 -29.01
C PRO A 1 35.15 -22.59 -28.59
N ALA A 2 34.36 -23.45 -27.94
CA ALA A 2 33.03 -23.10 -27.43
C ALA A 2 33.15 -22.84 -25.93
N LEU A 3 32.91 -21.60 -25.50
CA LEU A 3 32.90 -21.20 -24.11
C LEU A 3 31.51 -21.45 -23.52
N ASN A 4 31.50 -22.29 -22.49
CA ASN A 4 30.40 -22.55 -21.57
C ASN A 4 29.93 -21.23 -20.93
N VAL A 5 28.65 -20.89 -21.07
CA VAL A 5 28.00 -19.86 -20.25
C VAL A 5 26.99 -20.57 -19.36
N GLY A 6 27.37 -20.75 -18.09
CA GLY A 6 26.54 -21.33 -17.05
C GLY A 6 25.27 -20.50 -16.83
N ARG A 7 24.12 -21.16 -16.88
CA ARG A 7 22.84 -20.58 -16.42
C ARG A 7 22.87 -20.48 -14.90
N VAL A 8 22.83 -19.26 -14.38
CA VAL A 8 22.43 -18.98 -13.00
C VAL A 8 20.91 -19.08 -12.92
N PRO A 9 20.31 -19.98 -12.12
CA PRO A 9 18.87 -19.94 -11.88
C PRO A 9 18.57 -18.78 -10.93
N ARG A 10 17.64 -17.91 -11.34
CA ARG A 10 17.08 -16.83 -10.51
C ARG A 10 16.38 -17.41 -9.28
N PRO A 11 16.45 -16.76 -8.10
CA PRO A 11 15.59 -17.12 -6.99
C PRO A 11 14.14 -16.78 -7.36
N PHE A 12 13.29 -17.80 -7.32
CA PHE A 12 11.84 -17.63 -7.39
C PHE A 12 11.41 -16.80 -6.17
N CYS A 13 10.94 -15.57 -6.41
CA CYS A 13 10.00 -14.90 -5.52
C CYS A 13 8.76 -15.81 -5.40
N ALA A 14 8.69 -16.59 -4.33
CA ALA A 14 7.46 -17.25 -3.91
C ALA A 14 6.75 -16.33 -2.91
N SER A 15 5.51 -16.02 -3.26
CA SER A 15 4.57 -15.17 -2.58
C SER A 15 4.42 -15.46 -1.08
N SER A 16 4.33 -14.36 -0.35
CA SER A 16 3.81 -14.19 1.00
C SER A 16 2.50 -14.92 1.30
N SER A 17 2.56 -16.19 1.67
CA SER A 17 1.56 -16.97 2.42
C SER A 17 1.99 -18.43 2.32
N ASP A 18 2.06 -19.14 3.45
CA ASP A 18 2.30 -20.59 3.54
C ASP A 18 3.73 -21.04 3.86
N PHE A 19 4.26 -20.65 5.02
CA PHE A 19 5.09 -21.56 5.81
C PHE A 19 4.23 -22.19 6.91
N PHE A 20 3.25 -22.98 6.48
CA PHE A 20 2.57 -23.92 7.36
C PHE A 20 3.45 -25.17 7.47
N PHE A 21 4.00 -25.41 8.66
CA PHE A 21 4.57 -26.70 9.01
C PHE A 21 3.49 -27.77 8.88
N LEU A 22 3.66 -28.67 7.92
CA LEU A 22 2.78 -29.79 7.66
C LEU A 22 3.61 -31.06 7.69
N PHE A 23 3.49 -31.84 8.75
CA PHE A 23 3.56 -33.30 8.62
C PHE A 23 2.30 -33.94 9.20
N ARG A 24 1.73 -34.82 8.38
CA ARG A 24 0.34 -35.30 8.40
C ARG A 24 0.16 -36.51 9.33
N ALA A 25 -0.66 -36.30 10.37
CA ALA A 25 -1.65 -37.15 11.07
C ALA A 25 -1.55 -38.71 11.07
N ARG A 26 -1.72 -39.35 12.26
CA ARG A 26 -3.03 -39.83 12.81
C ARG A 26 -2.93 -40.57 14.18
N ARG A 27 -3.76 -40.10 15.13
CA ARG A 27 -4.49 -40.76 16.24
C ARG A 27 -3.75 -41.67 17.26
N GLY A 28 -3.74 -41.21 18.52
CA GLY A 28 -4.66 -41.75 19.55
C GLY A 28 -4.06 -42.15 20.90
N GLY A 29 -4.40 -41.40 21.96
CA GLY A 29 -4.88 -41.96 23.23
C GLY A 29 -3.92 -42.09 24.44
N THR A 30 -4.08 -41.13 25.37
CA THR A 30 -4.04 -41.22 26.86
C THR A 30 -2.74 -41.40 27.65
N PHE A 31 -2.56 -40.42 28.56
CA PHE A 31 -2.10 -40.47 29.96
C PHE A 31 -0.59 -40.39 30.32
N CYS A 32 -0.23 -39.17 30.74
CA CYS A 32 0.49 -38.78 31.96
C CYS A 32 1.99 -39.10 32.19
N GLN A 33 2.63 -37.99 32.59
CA GLN A 33 3.88 -37.79 33.35
C GLN A 33 5.20 -37.75 32.58
N HIS A 34 5.62 -36.50 32.39
CA HIS A 34 6.98 -35.98 32.52
C HIS A 34 8.09 -36.78 31.87
N HIS A 35 8.44 -36.44 30.63
CA HIS A 35 9.80 -36.38 30.07
C HIS A 35 9.67 -35.92 28.60
N TRP A 36 10.50 -34.96 28.18
CA TRP A 36 10.53 -34.50 26.78
C TRP A 36 11.49 -35.41 25.99
N ASN A 37 10.96 -36.40 25.27
CA ASN A 37 11.74 -37.46 24.61
C ASN A 37 11.85 -37.25 23.08
N PHE A 38 12.60 -36.26 22.58
CA PHE A 38 12.56 -35.93 21.13
C PHE A 38 13.48 -36.90 20.38
N ASN A 39 12.89 -37.94 19.78
CA ASN A 39 13.57 -38.93 18.95
C ASN A 39 13.78 -38.35 17.55
N PHE A 40 15.02 -37.98 17.18
CA PHE A 40 15.36 -37.75 15.77
C PHE A 40 16.70 -38.26 15.31
N ILE A 41 16.71 -38.63 14.04
CA ILE A 41 17.74 -39.29 13.31
C ILE A 41 18.92 -38.35 12.97
N GLU A 42 20.00 -38.42 13.78
CA GLU A 42 21.32 -37.87 13.49
C GLU A 42 22.47 -38.92 13.59
N THR A 43 23.42 -38.86 12.66
CA THR A 43 24.63 -39.70 12.51
C THR A 43 25.78 -39.19 13.35
N ALA A 44 26.14 -39.95 14.40
CA ALA A 44 27.47 -39.89 14.98
C ALA A 44 28.46 -40.53 13.99
N PRO A 45 29.51 -39.82 13.53
CA PRO A 45 30.52 -40.43 12.69
C PRO A 45 31.41 -41.33 13.55
N PRO A 46 31.79 -42.53 13.10
CA PRO A 46 32.95 -43.19 13.67
C PRO A 46 34.18 -42.34 13.34
N LEU A 47 34.97 -42.00 14.36
CA LEU A 47 36.34 -41.54 14.18
C LEU A 47 37.02 -42.54 13.22
N THR A 48 37.47 -42.05 12.06
CA THR A 48 38.04 -42.75 10.90
C THR A 48 37.08 -43.04 9.72
N SER A 49 36.96 -42.08 8.79
CA SER A 49 37.07 -42.31 7.33
C SER A 49 36.85 -41.00 6.55
N PRO A 50 37.52 -40.82 5.40
CA PRO A 50 37.27 -39.69 4.52
C PRO A 50 35.90 -39.87 3.86
N THR A 51 35.05 -38.84 4.00
CA THR A 51 33.88 -38.50 3.18
C THR A 51 33.50 -39.54 2.11
N THR A 52 32.68 -40.52 2.50
CA THR A 52 31.96 -41.36 1.54
C THR A 52 30.80 -40.51 0.99
N MET A 53 31.04 -39.68 -0.03
CA MET A 53 29.94 -39.08 -0.78
C MET A 53 29.07 -40.22 -1.34
N GLY A 54 27.80 -40.24 -0.96
CA GLY A 54 26.87 -41.33 -1.25
C GLY A 54 26.77 -41.65 -2.74
N SER A 55 26.58 -42.94 -3.05
CA SER A 55 26.28 -43.34 -4.43
C SER A 55 24.92 -42.77 -4.84
N LEU A 56 24.83 -42.11 -6.00
CA LEU A 56 23.57 -41.60 -6.59
C LEU A 56 22.42 -42.62 -6.67
N PHE A 57 22.72 -43.91 -6.52
CA PHE A 57 21.77 -45.02 -6.67
C PHE A 57 21.14 -45.50 -5.36
N ARG A 58 21.56 -45.03 -4.18
CA ARG A 58 21.00 -45.44 -2.89
C ARG A 58 20.89 -44.26 -1.91
N SER A 59 19.94 -44.36 -0.99
CA SER A 59 19.77 -43.40 0.11
C SER A 59 21.00 -43.40 1.02
N GLU A 60 21.32 -42.24 1.58
CA GLU A 60 22.32 -42.11 2.63
C GLU A 60 21.86 -42.80 3.92
N GLU A 61 22.83 -43.24 4.72
CA GLU A 61 22.55 -43.87 6.01
C GLU A 61 22.09 -42.81 7.02
N MET A 62 21.05 -43.14 7.78
CA MET A 62 20.42 -42.24 8.73
C MET A 62 20.33 -42.97 10.08
N THR A 63 20.67 -42.33 11.20
CA THR A 63 20.69 -42.97 12.55
C THR A 63 19.93 -42.17 13.60
N LEU A 64 19.16 -42.77 14.51
CA LEU A 64 18.40 -42.07 15.57
C LEU A 64 19.27 -41.53 16.73
N CYS A 65 19.24 -40.22 16.96
CA CYS A 65 19.79 -39.50 18.10
C CYS A 65 18.72 -38.91 19.03
N GLN A 66 19.14 -38.61 20.27
CA GLN A 66 18.33 -37.92 21.25
C GLN A 66 19.10 -36.72 21.77
N LEU A 67 18.53 -35.53 21.58
CA LEU A 67 19.15 -34.27 21.96
C LEU A 67 18.60 -33.80 23.30
N PHE A 68 19.49 -33.61 24.28
CA PHE A 68 19.14 -33.02 25.57
C PHE A 68 19.66 -31.58 25.61
N LEU A 69 18.74 -30.62 25.53
CA LEU A 69 19.05 -29.20 25.56
C LEU A 69 18.60 -28.56 26.86
N GLN A 70 19.47 -27.75 27.45
CA GLN A 70 19.09 -26.82 28.51
C GLN A 70 18.32 -25.64 27.90
N SER A 71 17.32 -25.12 28.63
CA SER A 71 16.42 -24.07 28.11
C SER A 71 17.13 -22.79 27.68
N GLU A 72 18.25 -22.45 28.31
CA GLU A 72 19.01 -21.23 28.01
C GLU A 72 19.87 -21.37 26.75
N ALA A 73 20.38 -22.57 26.48
CA ALA A 73 21.21 -22.85 25.30
C ALA A 73 20.38 -23.34 24.09
N ALA A 74 19.11 -23.69 24.30
CA ALA A 74 18.28 -24.31 23.28
C ALA A 74 18.16 -23.46 22.01
N TYR A 75 18.04 -22.14 22.13
CA TYR A 75 17.94 -21.26 20.96
C TYR A 75 19.21 -21.27 20.12
N ALA A 76 20.38 -21.05 20.75
CA ALA A 76 21.66 -21.04 20.07
C ALA A 76 21.97 -22.39 19.40
N CYS A 77 21.78 -23.50 20.11
CA CYS A 77 22.04 -24.83 19.55
C CYS A 77 21.12 -25.14 18.36
N VAL A 78 19.84 -24.79 18.43
CA VAL A 78 18.90 -25.04 17.33
C VAL A 78 19.19 -24.13 16.14
N SER A 79 19.65 -22.90 16.37
CA SER A 79 20.08 -21.98 15.31
C SER A 79 21.24 -22.56 14.50
N GLU A 80 22.31 -22.96 15.18
CA GLU A 80 23.51 -23.56 14.57
C GLU A 80 23.16 -24.85 13.80
N LEU A 81 22.29 -25.69 14.37
CA LEU A 81 21.79 -26.89 13.69
C LEU A 81 20.98 -26.55 12.43
N GLY A 82 20.24 -25.43 12.45
CA GLY A 82 19.51 -24.91 11.31
C GLY A 82 20.42 -24.44 10.18
N GLU A 83 21.54 -23.80 10.52
CA GLU A 83 22.55 -23.34 9.55
C GLU A 83 23.30 -24.50 8.91
N LEU A 84 23.58 -25.57 9.68
CA LEU A 84 24.14 -26.80 9.13
C LEU A 84 23.17 -27.51 8.18
N GLY A 85 21.86 -27.51 8.48
CA GLY A 85 20.83 -28.03 7.58
C GLY A 85 20.82 -29.56 7.40
N LEU A 86 21.48 -30.30 8.30
CA LEU A 86 21.63 -31.77 8.23
C LEU A 86 20.65 -32.54 9.12
N VAL A 87 19.86 -31.82 9.92
CA VAL A 87 18.94 -32.42 10.88
C VAL A 87 17.51 -32.27 10.42
N GLN A 88 16.71 -33.31 10.71
CA GLN A 88 15.26 -33.24 10.62
C GLN A 88 14.71 -33.35 12.04
N PHE A 89 13.53 -32.79 12.35
CA PHE A 89 12.92 -32.83 13.68
C PHE A 89 11.57 -33.60 13.66
N ARG A 90 11.25 -34.33 14.75
CA ARG A 90 10.10 -35.26 14.84
C ARG A 90 9.20 -34.65 15.83
N ASP A 91 7.94 -34.53 15.46
CA ASP A 91 6.97 -34.15 16.46
C ASP A 91 6.79 -35.27 17.48
N LEU A 92 7.12 -34.99 18.73
CA LEU A 92 6.76 -35.85 19.86
C LEU A 92 5.40 -35.57 20.45
N ASN A 93 4.86 -34.40 20.17
CA ASN A 93 3.63 -33.93 20.77
C ASN A 93 2.55 -33.83 19.68
N PRO A 94 2.25 -34.93 18.94
CA PRO A 94 1.23 -34.90 17.90
C PRO A 94 -0.18 -34.72 18.49
N ASP A 95 -0.37 -35.10 19.76
CA ASP A 95 -1.65 -34.98 20.46
C ASP A 95 -1.87 -33.59 21.09
N VAL A 96 -0.84 -32.73 21.10
CA VAL A 96 -0.92 -31.37 21.64
C VAL A 96 -1.21 -30.38 20.51
N ASN A 97 -2.33 -29.66 20.64
CA ASN A 97 -2.72 -28.62 19.70
C ASN A 97 -1.65 -27.51 19.62
N ALA A 98 -1.48 -26.91 18.45
CA ALA A 98 -0.49 -25.87 18.19
C ALA A 98 -0.52 -24.75 19.24
N PHE A 99 -1.70 -24.30 19.67
CA PHE A 99 -1.88 -23.22 20.66
C PHE A 99 -1.43 -23.54 22.09
N GLN A 100 -1.32 -24.82 22.44
CA GLN A 100 -0.90 -25.25 23.77
C GLN A 100 0.61 -25.53 23.85
N ARG A 101 1.32 -25.36 22.72
CA ARG A 101 2.77 -25.53 22.68
C ARG A 101 3.47 -24.37 23.39
N LYS A 102 4.69 -24.64 23.85
CA LYS A 102 5.43 -23.72 24.72
C LYS A 102 5.79 -22.38 24.07
N PHE A 103 6.09 -22.36 22.76
CA PHE A 103 6.66 -21.21 22.06
C PHE A 103 5.67 -20.45 21.15
N VAL A 104 4.36 -20.55 21.42
CA VAL A 104 3.32 -19.97 20.55
C VAL A 104 3.36 -18.45 20.54
N ASN A 105 3.72 -17.83 21.65
CA ASN A 105 3.73 -16.38 21.76
C ASN A 105 4.89 -15.78 20.95
N GLU A 106 6.05 -16.43 20.97
CA GLU A 106 7.23 -16.06 20.20
C GLU A 106 6.98 -16.19 18.70
N VAL A 107 6.33 -17.28 18.26
CA VAL A 107 5.94 -17.47 16.85
C VAL A 107 4.98 -16.37 16.41
N ARG A 108 3.98 -16.04 17.23
CA ARG A 108 3.03 -14.94 16.92
C ARG A 108 3.72 -13.59 16.82
N ARG A 109 4.74 -13.32 17.63
CA ARG A 109 5.54 -12.09 17.52
C ARG A 109 6.28 -12.02 16.19
N CYS A 110 6.85 -13.14 15.73
CA CYS A 110 7.46 -13.23 14.40
C CYS A 110 6.45 -13.00 13.27
N ASP A 111 5.27 -13.62 13.35
CA ASP A 111 4.21 -13.45 12.35
C ASP A 111 3.78 -11.98 12.24
N GLU A 112 3.68 -11.27 13.37
CA GLU A 112 3.33 -9.85 13.39
C GLU A 112 4.44 -8.98 12.80
N MET A 113 5.71 -9.24 13.12
CA MET A 113 6.84 -8.56 12.48
C MET A 113 6.88 -8.81 10.96
N GLU A 114 6.60 -10.04 10.53
CA GLU A 114 6.50 -10.38 9.11
C GLU A 114 5.36 -9.62 8.42
N ARG A 115 4.20 -9.46 9.10
CA ARG A 115 3.09 -8.64 8.61
C ARG A 115 3.53 -7.19 8.36
N LYS A 116 4.32 -6.60 9.27
CA LYS A 116 4.88 -5.25 9.13
C LYS A 116 5.85 -5.16 7.96
N LEU A 117 6.76 -6.14 7.81
CA LEU A 117 7.70 -6.19 6.70
C LEU A 117 7.00 -6.32 5.33
N ARG A 118 5.95 -7.16 5.23
CA ARG A 118 5.15 -7.29 4.00
C ARG A 118 4.46 -5.97 3.62
N TYR A 119 4.04 -5.17 4.60
CA TYR A 119 3.50 -3.82 4.33
C TYR A 119 4.58 -2.89 3.78
N LEU A 120 5.75 -2.82 4.43
CA LEU A 120 6.89 -2.01 3.97
C LEU A 120 7.32 -2.41 2.55
N GLU A 121 7.46 -3.71 2.28
CA GLU A 121 7.82 -4.24 0.96
C GLU A 121 6.83 -3.80 -0.12
N LYS A 122 5.52 -3.81 0.19
CA LYS A 122 4.47 -3.37 -0.74
C LYS A 122 4.58 -1.88 -1.06
N GLU A 123 4.86 -1.03 -0.07
CA GLU A 123 5.03 0.41 -0.28
C GLU A 123 6.31 0.71 -1.08
N ILE A 124 7.43 0.03 -0.79
CA ILE A 124 8.69 0.15 -1.56
C ILE A 124 8.47 -0.22 -3.03
N LYS A 125 7.75 -1.32 -3.29
CA LYS A 125 7.39 -1.76 -4.65
C LYS A 125 6.48 -0.77 -5.35
N LYS A 126 5.54 -0.15 -4.62
CA LYS A 126 4.63 0.87 -5.15
C LYS A 126 5.38 2.13 -5.61
N ASP A 127 6.41 2.53 -4.86
CA ASP A 127 7.26 3.68 -5.20
C ASP A 127 8.37 3.35 -6.22
N GLY A 128 8.46 2.09 -6.66
CA GLY A 128 9.40 1.65 -7.69
C GLY A 128 10.86 1.64 -7.24
N ILE A 129 11.11 1.56 -5.93
CA ILE A 129 12.46 1.52 -5.38
C ILE A 129 13.03 0.10 -5.57
N PRO A 130 14.16 -0.08 -6.27
CA PRO A 130 14.75 -1.39 -6.49
C PRO A 130 15.32 -1.95 -5.17
N MET A 131 14.77 -3.06 -4.71
CA MET A 131 15.33 -3.81 -3.58
C MET A 131 16.55 -4.59 -4.07
N LEU A 132 17.72 -4.29 -3.52
CA LEU A 132 18.95 -5.04 -3.78
C LEU A 132 18.95 -6.28 -2.89
N ASP A 133 19.00 -7.45 -3.51
CA ASP A 133 19.28 -8.69 -2.81
C ASP A 133 20.80 -8.85 -2.72
N THR A 134 21.33 -8.82 -1.50
CA THR A 134 22.76 -8.98 -1.23
C THR A 134 23.22 -10.42 -1.36
N GLY A 135 22.32 -11.40 -1.52
CA GLY A 135 22.66 -12.82 -1.72
C GLY A 135 23.35 -13.50 -0.53
N GLU A 136 23.64 -12.74 0.53
CA GLU A 136 24.14 -13.22 1.80
C GLU A 136 22.96 -13.52 2.73
N SER A 137 22.86 -14.77 3.17
CA SER A 137 21.96 -15.14 4.25
C SER A 137 22.58 -14.69 5.58
N PRO A 138 21.96 -13.74 6.31
CA PRO A 138 22.48 -13.33 7.60
C PRO A 138 22.36 -14.47 8.62
N GLU A 139 23.27 -14.49 9.59
CA GLU A 139 23.21 -15.35 10.78
C GLU A 139 21.90 -15.08 11.55
N ALA A 140 21.38 -16.10 12.23
CA ALA A 140 20.13 -15.91 12.97
C ALA A 140 20.32 -14.94 14.15
N PRO A 141 19.45 -13.93 14.29
CA PRO A 141 19.58 -12.93 15.35
C PRO A 141 19.32 -13.53 16.73
N GLN A 142 19.91 -12.94 17.77
CA GLN A 142 19.68 -13.38 19.14
C GLN A 142 18.27 -12.97 19.64
N PRO A 143 17.67 -13.68 20.61
CA PRO A 143 16.33 -13.34 21.12
C PRO A 143 16.22 -11.94 21.75
N ARG A 144 17.35 -11.36 22.19
CA ARG A 144 17.39 -9.98 22.69
C ARG A 144 17.22 -8.97 21.55
N GLU A 145 17.92 -9.21 20.44
CA GLU A 145 17.86 -8.35 19.25
C GLU A 145 16.48 -8.39 18.59
N MET A 146 15.74 -9.49 18.74
CA MET A 146 14.35 -9.56 18.28
C MET A 146 13.45 -8.48 18.89
N ILE A 147 13.69 -8.09 20.15
CA ILE A 147 12.90 -7.04 20.81
C ILE A 147 13.19 -5.67 20.17
N ASP A 148 14.47 -5.40 19.89
CA ASP A 148 14.88 -4.17 19.24
C ASP A 148 14.36 -4.11 17.80
N LEU A 149 14.42 -5.23 17.06
CA LEU A 149 13.84 -5.35 15.73
C LEU A 149 12.33 -5.08 15.73
N GLU A 150 11.58 -5.64 16.67
CA GLU A 150 10.15 -5.38 16.81
C GLU A 150 9.84 -3.89 16.99
N ALA A 151 10.59 -3.21 17.86
CA ALA A 151 10.45 -1.76 18.08
C ALA A 151 10.81 -0.95 16.83
N THR A 152 11.87 -1.33 16.10
CA THR A 152 12.24 -0.66 14.85
C THR A 152 11.19 -0.84 13.76
N PHE A 153 10.65 -2.05 13.58
CA PHE A 153 9.60 -2.31 12.58
C PHE A 153 8.30 -1.59 12.92
N GLU A 154 7.93 -1.51 14.19
CA GLU A 154 6.76 -0.73 14.62
C GLU A 154 6.93 0.77 14.34
N LYS A 155 8.10 1.31 14.66
CA LYS A 155 8.41 2.71 14.38
C LYS A 155 8.37 2.99 12.88
N LEU A 156 8.98 2.15 12.06
CA LEU A 156 8.99 2.29 10.60
C LEU A 156 7.58 2.18 9.98
N GLU A 157 6.76 1.24 10.45
CA GLU A 157 5.36 1.11 9.99
C GLU A 157 4.57 2.38 10.31
N ASN A 158 4.69 2.89 11.54
CA ASN A 158 3.98 4.10 11.98
C ASN A 158 4.43 5.35 11.22
N GLU A 159 5.75 5.55 11.08
CA GLU A 159 6.32 6.67 10.32
C GLU A 159 5.86 6.64 8.85
N LEU A 160 5.91 5.48 8.20
CA LEU A 160 5.49 5.36 6.81
C LEU A 160 3.99 5.62 6.64
N ARG A 161 3.18 5.12 7.58
CA ARG A 161 1.73 5.34 7.57
C ARG A 161 1.37 6.82 7.76
N GLU A 162 2.06 7.51 8.67
CA GLU A 162 1.89 8.93 8.92
C GLU A 162 2.32 9.76 7.69
N VAL A 163 3.49 9.47 7.13
CA VAL A 163 3.98 10.15 5.92
C VAL A 163 3.02 9.97 4.76
N ASN A 164 2.48 8.76 4.55
CA ASN A 164 1.50 8.50 3.50
C ASN A 164 0.21 9.30 3.70
N GLN A 165 -0.33 9.35 4.93
CA GLN A 165 -1.53 10.15 5.23
C GLN A 165 -1.29 11.64 5.01
N ASN A 166 -0.12 12.14 5.45
CA ASN A 166 0.27 13.53 5.29
C ASN A 166 0.49 13.88 3.81
N ALA A 167 1.10 12.99 3.03
CA ALA A 167 1.30 13.17 1.59
C ALA A 167 -0.04 13.23 0.84
N GLU A 168 -0.99 12.35 1.17
CA GLU A 168 -2.35 12.39 0.59
C GLU A 168 -3.09 13.68 0.95
N ALA A 169 -3.04 14.09 2.23
CA ALA A 169 -3.67 15.34 2.68
C ALA A 169 -3.06 16.56 1.98
N LEU A 170 -1.73 16.59 1.85
CA LEU A 170 -1.03 17.66 1.14
C LEU A 170 -1.40 17.70 -0.34
N LYS A 171 -1.50 16.54 -1.01
CA LYS A 171 -1.95 16.46 -2.41
C LYS A 171 -3.38 16.99 -2.58
N ARG A 172 -4.31 16.64 -1.68
CA ARG A 172 -5.69 17.19 -1.71
C ARG A 172 -5.70 18.71 -1.55
N ASN A 173 -5.00 19.23 -0.54
CA ASN A 173 -4.92 20.68 -0.30
C ASN A 173 -4.28 21.43 -1.48
N PHE A 174 -3.23 20.86 -2.07
CA PHE A 174 -2.58 21.44 -3.25
C PHE A 174 -3.54 21.51 -4.45
N LEU A 175 -4.36 20.49 -4.67
CA LEU A 175 -5.34 20.46 -5.75
C LEU A 175 -6.44 21.50 -5.54
N GLU A 176 -7.02 21.58 -4.34
CA GLU A 176 -8.03 22.58 -4.00
C GLU A 176 -7.52 24.02 -4.22
N LEU A 177 -6.30 24.31 -3.75
CA LEU A 177 -5.67 25.61 -3.94
C LEU A 177 -5.33 25.88 -5.41
N THR A 178 -4.93 24.86 -6.16
CA THR A 178 -4.64 24.99 -7.59
C THR A 178 -5.92 25.27 -8.39
N GLU A 179 -7.03 24.62 -8.05
CA GLU A 179 -8.35 24.89 -8.61
C GLU A 179 -8.79 26.34 -8.35
N LEU A 180 -8.70 26.81 -7.11
CA LEU A 180 -9.00 28.19 -6.73
C LEU A 180 -8.10 29.19 -7.48
N LYS A 181 -6.80 28.90 -7.60
CA LYS A 181 -5.86 29.72 -8.37
C LYS A 181 -6.28 29.83 -9.84
N HIS A 182 -6.71 28.73 -10.46
CA HIS A 182 -7.18 28.75 -11.85
C HIS A 182 -8.50 29.52 -11.99
N ILE A 183 -9.43 29.40 -11.04
CA ILE A 183 -10.65 30.21 -11.00
C ILE A 183 -10.27 31.70 -11.01
N LEU A 184 -9.48 32.15 -10.05
CA LEU A 184 -9.12 33.57 -9.94
C LEU A 184 -8.46 34.11 -11.21
N ARG A 185 -7.54 33.35 -11.81
CA ARG A 185 -6.82 33.76 -13.01
C ARG A 185 -7.73 33.89 -14.24
N LYS A 186 -8.66 32.95 -14.43
CA LYS A 186 -9.57 32.97 -15.58
C LYS A 186 -10.70 33.99 -15.36
N THR A 187 -11.22 34.09 -14.14
CA THR A 187 -12.22 35.08 -13.74
C THR A 187 -11.72 36.51 -13.93
N GLN A 188 -10.45 36.80 -13.58
CA GLN A 188 -9.87 38.12 -13.80
C GLN A 188 -9.86 38.51 -15.29
N VAL A 189 -9.44 37.60 -16.18
CA VAL A 189 -9.48 37.84 -17.63
C VAL A 189 -10.91 38.12 -18.11
N PHE A 190 -11.91 37.40 -17.57
CA PHE A 190 -13.32 37.63 -17.94
C PHE A 190 -13.85 39.00 -17.51
N PHE A 191 -13.43 39.51 -16.35
CA PHE A 191 -13.81 40.85 -15.91
C PHE A 191 -13.03 41.95 -16.65
N ASP A 192 -11.74 41.75 -16.91
CA ASP A 192 -10.90 42.70 -17.67
C ASP A 192 -11.37 42.81 -19.13
N GLU A 193 -11.78 41.70 -19.77
CA GLU A 193 -12.39 41.69 -21.11
C GLU A 193 -13.74 42.44 -21.14
N GLN A 194 -14.46 42.51 -20.02
CA GLN A 194 -15.69 43.29 -19.89
C GLN A 194 -15.45 44.79 -19.72
N GLU A 195 -14.37 45.21 -19.05
CA GLU A 195 -14.04 46.63 -18.89
C GLU A 195 -13.55 47.27 -20.20
N GLY A 196 -12.90 46.49 -21.09
CA GLY A 196 -12.51 46.96 -22.43
C GLY A 196 -13.66 47.10 -23.42
N GLY A 197 -14.86 46.61 -23.08
CA GLY A 197 -16.05 46.60 -23.92
C GLY A 197 -17.30 46.99 -23.13
N MET A 198 -17.49 48.30 -22.93
CA MET A 198 -18.61 48.95 -22.22
C MET A 198 -20.03 48.54 -22.70
N HIS A 199 -20.16 47.64 -23.67
CA HIS A 199 -21.41 47.20 -24.29
C HIS A 199 -21.89 45.80 -23.83
N THR A 200 -21.04 44.97 -23.20
CA THR A 200 -21.42 43.59 -22.84
C THR A 200 -22.13 43.47 -21.49
N THR A 201 -21.77 44.27 -20.50
CA THR A 201 -22.42 44.24 -19.17
C THR A 201 -23.87 44.73 -19.27
N GLU A 202 -24.10 45.80 -20.05
CA GLU A 202 -25.45 46.24 -20.39
C GLU A 202 -26.24 45.16 -21.15
N SER A 203 -25.60 44.46 -22.10
CA SER A 203 -26.26 43.39 -22.86
C SER A 203 -26.56 42.14 -22.02
N MET A 204 -25.76 41.85 -21.00
CA MET A 204 -25.92 40.73 -20.06
C MET A 204 -27.07 40.99 -19.08
N THR A 205 -27.12 42.21 -18.53
CA THR A 205 -28.24 42.70 -17.72
C THR A 205 -29.52 42.78 -18.56
N ARG A 206 -29.43 43.22 -19.82
CA ARG A 206 -30.59 43.27 -20.73
C ARG A 206 -31.10 41.89 -21.12
N ALA A 207 -30.24 40.89 -21.36
CA ALA A 207 -30.64 39.52 -21.68
C ALA A 207 -31.40 38.84 -20.52
N LEU A 208 -31.04 39.15 -19.27
CA LEU A 208 -31.73 38.65 -18.08
C LEU A 208 -33.02 39.44 -17.76
N ILE A 209 -33.06 40.75 -18.07
CA ILE A 209 -34.23 41.63 -17.83
C ILE A 209 -35.32 41.52 -18.91
N THR A 210 -35.03 40.96 -20.08
CA THR A 210 -35.98 40.99 -21.22
C THR A 210 -37.30 40.25 -20.94
N ASP A 211 -37.37 39.37 -19.93
CA ASP A 211 -38.62 38.66 -19.57
C ASP A 211 -39.52 39.44 -18.58
N GLU A 212 -39.00 40.47 -17.87
CA GLU A 212 -39.79 41.33 -16.96
C GLU A 212 -40.18 42.70 -17.55
N SER A 213 -40.02 42.87 -18.87
CA SER A 213 -40.26 44.14 -19.58
C SER A 213 -41.75 44.46 -19.82
N ARG A 214 -42.64 44.14 -18.87
CA ARG A 214 -44.07 44.57 -18.92
C ARG A 214 -44.45 45.62 -17.87
N THR A 215 -43.56 46.01 -16.97
CA THR A 215 -43.86 47.05 -15.97
C THR A 215 -42.71 48.02 -15.81
N GLY A 216 -42.88 49.21 -16.40
CA GLY A 216 -41.88 50.28 -16.41
C GLY A 216 -41.57 50.84 -15.01
N LYS A 217 -40.50 50.33 -14.41
CA LYS A 217 -39.73 51.04 -13.39
C LYS A 217 -38.26 50.98 -13.77
N ALA A 218 -37.61 52.14 -13.83
CA ALA A 218 -36.17 52.26 -13.91
C ALA A 218 -35.55 51.58 -12.68
N MET A 219 -35.05 50.36 -12.85
CA MET A 219 -34.24 49.70 -11.84
C MET A 219 -32.83 50.30 -11.91
N GLY A 220 -32.30 50.67 -10.75
CA GLY A 220 -30.89 51.06 -10.58
C GLY A 220 -29.93 49.92 -10.98
N PRO A 221 -28.62 50.08 -10.80
CA PRO A 221 -27.64 49.06 -11.18
C PRO A 221 -28.00 47.72 -10.54
N VAL A 222 -28.42 46.76 -11.38
CA VAL A 222 -28.77 45.41 -10.94
C VAL A 222 -27.48 44.73 -10.54
N GLN A 223 -27.33 44.45 -9.25
CA GLN A 223 -26.19 43.74 -8.71
C GLN A 223 -26.40 42.25 -8.99
N LEU A 224 -25.68 41.73 -9.99
CA LEU A 224 -25.72 40.31 -10.35
C LEU A 224 -24.87 39.51 -9.36
N GLY A 225 -25.45 38.49 -8.75
CA GLY A 225 -24.72 37.47 -8.01
C GLY A 225 -23.94 36.58 -8.98
N PHE A 226 -22.76 36.12 -8.57
CA PHE A 226 -22.03 35.13 -9.35
C PHE A 226 -21.51 33.99 -8.47
N VAL A 227 -21.50 32.79 -9.03
CA VAL A 227 -20.90 31.59 -8.43
C VAL A 227 -19.90 31.03 -9.42
N ALA A 228 -18.65 30.85 -8.97
CA ALA A 228 -17.59 30.26 -9.76
C ALA A 228 -17.19 28.90 -9.17
N GLY A 229 -16.83 27.96 -10.05
CA GLY A 229 -16.41 26.63 -9.64
C GLY A 229 -15.59 25.92 -10.71
N VAL A 230 -15.12 24.72 -10.36
CA VAL A 230 -14.40 23.83 -11.28
C VAL A 230 -15.22 22.56 -11.49
N ILE A 231 -15.34 22.12 -12.73
CA ILE A 231 -16.06 20.89 -13.09
C ILE A 231 -15.22 20.04 -14.04
N LEU A 232 -15.43 18.72 -14.01
CA LEU A 232 -14.89 17.79 -15.00
C LEU A 232 -15.40 18.14 -16.40
N ARG A 233 -14.49 18.18 -17.38
CA ARG A 233 -14.83 18.55 -18.76
C ARG A 233 -15.90 17.64 -19.39
N GLU A 234 -15.92 16.37 -19.02
CA GLU A 234 -16.90 15.39 -19.52
C GLU A 234 -18.32 15.64 -19.00
N ARG A 235 -18.45 16.20 -17.79
CA ARG A 235 -19.77 16.46 -17.16
C ARG A 235 -20.34 17.83 -17.53
N LEU A 236 -19.54 18.68 -18.16
CA LEU A 236 -19.90 20.05 -18.49
C LEU A 236 -21.16 20.17 -19.38
N PRO A 237 -21.35 19.38 -20.46
CA PRO A 237 -22.58 19.46 -21.27
C PRO A 237 -23.84 18.94 -20.56
N ALA A 238 -23.69 18.05 -19.57
CA ALA A 238 -24.81 17.60 -18.74
C ALA A 238 -25.19 18.67 -17.72
N PHE A 239 -24.18 19.32 -17.12
CA PHE A 239 -24.36 20.41 -16.17
C PHE A 239 -25.05 21.63 -16.78
N GLU A 240 -24.64 22.04 -17.99
CA GLU A 240 -25.28 23.16 -18.71
C GLU A 240 -26.76 22.88 -19.00
N ARG A 241 -27.09 21.69 -19.51
CA ARG A 241 -28.48 21.29 -19.77
C ARG A 241 -29.32 21.23 -18.49
N MET A 242 -28.73 20.79 -17.38
CA MET A 242 -29.39 20.79 -16.08
C MET A 242 -29.69 22.23 -15.62
N LEU A 243 -28.69 23.11 -15.68
CA LEU A 243 -28.82 24.52 -15.28
C LEU A 243 -29.87 25.24 -16.13
N TRP A 244 -29.87 25.03 -17.44
CA TRP A 244 -30.87 25.59 -18.35
C TRP A 244 -32.30 25.16 -17.99
N ARG A 245 -32.50 23.87 -17.67
CA ARG A 245 -33.80 23.32 -17.29
C ARG A 245 -34.27 23.82 -15.93
N ALA A 246 -33.38 23.88 -14.95
CA ALA A 246 -33.70 24.30 -13.59
C ALA A 246 -34.01 25.80 -13.51
N CYS A 247 -33.19 26.62 -14.17
CA CYS A 247 -33.30 28.07 -14.12
C CYS A 247 -34.14 28.67 -15.26
N ARG A 248 -34.75 27.83 -16.11
CA ARG A 248 -35.61 28.22 -17.25
C ARG A 248 -34.98 29.23 -18.22
N GLY A 249 -33.65 29.23 -18.31
CA GLY A 249 -32.90 30.17 -19.15
C GLY A 249 -32.52 31.50 -18.49
N ASN A 250 -32.91 31.74 -17.23
CA ASN A 250 -32.61 33.00 -16.52
C ASN A 250 -31.22 33.01 -15.85
N VAL A 251 -30.28 32.22 -16.37
CA VAL A 251 -28.94 32.08 -15.83
C VAL A 251 -27.92 32.10 -16.96
N PHE A 252 -26.86 32.87 -16.77
CA PHE A 252 -25.80 33.02 -17.76
C PHE A 252 -24.56 32.24 -17.32
N LEU A 253 -24.15 31.26 -18.12
CA LEU A 253 -23.00 30.39 -17.87
C LEU A 253 -21.82 30.80 -18.76
N ARG A 254 -20.67 31.08 -18.14
CA ARG A 254 -19.37 31.22 -18.82
C ARG A 254 -18.47 30.06 -18.43
N GLN A 255 -17.67 29.60 -19.38
CA GLN A 255 -16.73 28.50 -19.16
C GLN A 255 -15.35 28.83 -19.73
N ALA A 256 -14.31 28.42 -19.02
CA ALA A 256 -12.92 28.44 -19.47
C ALA A 256 -12.30 27.07 -19.26
N VAL A 257 -11.61 26.58 -20.29
CA VAL A 257 -10.85 25.33 -20.18
C VAL A 257 -9.55 25.58 -19.41
N ILE A 258 -9.17 24.62 -18.56
CA ILE A 258 -7.85 24.58 -17.92
C ILE A 258 -6.96 23.69 -18.79
N ASP A 259 -5.87 24.25 -19.32
CA ASP A 259 -4.96 23.54 -20.24
C ASP A 259 -4.07 22.53 -19.51
N SER A 260 -3.80 22.76 -18.22
CA SER A 260 -3.04 21.84 -17.37
C SER A 260 -3.91 20.71 -16.84
N ALA A 261 -3.50 19.46 -17.08
CA ALA A 261 -4.10 18.30 -16.44
C ALA A 261 -3.82 18.34 -14.92
N LEU A 262 -4.86 18.13 -14.13
CA LEU A 262 -4.77 18.03 -12.67
C LEU A 262 -4.75 16.57 -12.29
N GLU A 263 -3.86 16.18 -11.38
CA GLU A 263 -3.73 14.80 -10.94
C GLU A 263 -4.75 14.52 -9.83
N ASP A 264 -5.58 13.48 -9.97
CA ASP A 264 -6.50 13.11 -8.89
C ASP A 264 -5.73 12.44 -7.73
N PRO A 265 -6.02 12.82 -6.47
CA PRO A 265 -5.20 12.43 -5.32
C PRO A 265 -5.36 10.95 -4.94
N SER A 266 -6.41 10.29 -5.45
CA SER A 266 -6.74 8.89 -5.16
C SER A 266 -6.24 7.91 -6.22
N ASN A 267 -6.18 8.30 -7.49
CA ASN A 267 -5.85 7.40 -8.59
C ASN A 267 -4.57 7.77 -9.35
N GLY A 268 -4.02 8.98 -9.13
CA GLY A 268 -2.89 9.48 -9.91
C GLY A 268 -3.25 9.79 -11.37
N ASP A 269 -4.54 9.74 -11.71
CA ASP A 269 -5.02 9.96 -13.06
C ASP A 269 -4.97 11.44 -13.41
N LYS A 270 -4.58 11.72 -14.65
CA LYS A 270 -4.59 13.06 -15.22
C LYS A 270 -6.01 13.42 -15.64
N VAL A 271 -6.63 14.31 -14.89
CA VAL A 271 -8.00 14.76 -15.09
C VAL A 271 -8.03 16.17 -15.68
N TYR A 272 -8.81 16.32 -16.74
CA TYR A 272 -9.04 17.61 -17.38
C TYR A 272 -10.29 18.26 -16.80
N LYS A 273 -10.07 19.38 -16.12
CA LYS A 273 -11.14 20.19 -15.53
C LYS A 273 -11.34 21.50 -16.29
N SER A 274 -12.48 22.12 -16.12
CA SER A 274 -12.83 23.42 -16.70
C SER A 274 -13.43 24.30 -15.61
N VAL A 275 -13.06 25.58 -15.63
CA VAL A 275 -13.64 26.60 -14.76
C VAL A 275 -14.97 27.03 -15.35
N PHE A 276 -15.97 27.22 -14.50
CA PHE A 276 -17.23 27.84 -14.89
C PHE A 276 -17.57 29.00 -13.96
N ILE A 277 -18.31 29.97 -14.50
CA ILE A 277 -18.87 31.10 -13.77
C ILE A 277 -20.33 31.21 -14.16
N ILE A 278 -21.20 31.22 -13.16
CA ILE A 278 -22.64 31.34 -13.28
C ILE A 278 -23.04 32.71 -12.77
N PHE A 279 -23.71 33.49 -13.60
CA PHE A 279 -24.33 34.75 -13.21
C PHE A 279 -25.83 34.56 -13.07
N PHE A 280 -26.38 35.04 -11.95
CA PHE A 280 -27.80 35.00 -11.64
C PHE A 280 -28.26 36.33 -11.06
N GLN A 281 -29.56 36.60 -11.21
CA GLN A 281 -30.20 37.78 -10.68
C GLN A 281 -31.11 37.35 -9.51
N GLY A 282 -30.73 37.67 -8.28
CA GLY A 282 -31.40 37.25 -7.04
C GLY A 282 -30.42 36.82 -5.95
N ASP A 283 -30.93 36.51 -4.76
CA ASP A 283 -30.19 35.85 -3.67
C ASP A 283 -30.16 34.31 -3.86
#